data_AF-A0A8J5K7K5-F1
#
_entry.id   AF-A0A8J5K7K5-F1
#
_cell.length_a   1.000
_cell.length_b   1.000
_cell.length_c   1.000
_cell.angle_alpha   90.00
_cell.angle_beta   90.00
_cell.angle_gamma   90.00
#
_symmetry.space_group_name_H-M   'P 1'
#
loop_
_entity.id
_entity.type
_entity.pdbx_description
1 polymer ?
#
loop_
_entity_poly.entity_id
_entity_poly.type
_entity_poly.pdbx_seq_one_letter_code
_entity_poly.pdbx_strand_id
1 'polypeptide(L)'
;MLHRFCSFSPFFEHSFIVGFHQQPNWDMLAAQAIQSLALIIILGVYFSALQAFEYVEASFTIADSVYGSTFFVATGFHGLHVVIGTSYLAICFYRLYICHCSSDHHFGFEAAA
;
A
#
# COMPACT_ATOMS: atom_id res chain seq x y z
N MET A 1 -0.56 -24.42 7.68
CA MET A 1 -1.53 -23.67 6.84
C MET A 1 -1.29 -22.14 6.87
N LEU A 2 -0.04 -21.68 7.08
CA LEU A 2 0.37 -20.26 6.99
C LEU A 2 1.82 -20.20 6.47
N HIS A 3 2.10 -20.84 5.33
CA HIS A 3 3.47 -20.84 4.78
C HIS A 3 3.53 -20.83 3.24
N ARG A 4 2.45 -20.38 2.57
CA ARG A 4 2.34 -20.48 1.10
C ARG A 4 1.66 -19.28 0.44
N PHE A 5 1.87 -18.08 0.96
CA PHE A 5 1.46 -16.84 0.28
C PHE A 5 2.63 -16.04 -0.33
N CYS A 6 3.87 -16.50 -0.16
CA CYS A 6 5.06 -15.83 -0.70
C CYS A 6 5.55 -16.49 -2.01
N SER A 7 4.64 -16.81 -2.93
CA SER A 7 5.02 -17.33 -4.25
C SER A 7 4.04 -16.84 -5.30
N PHE A 8 4.27 -15.61 -5.78
CA PHE A 8 3.68 -15.10 -7.02
C PHE A 8 4.61 -14.06 -7.67
N SER A 9 5.53 -14.53 -8.51
CA SER A 9 5.90 -13.99 -9.85
C SER A 9 7.32 -14.45 -10.27
N PRO A 10 7.46 -15.32 -11.28
CA PRO A 10 8.73 -15.62 -11.92
C PRO A 10 8.90 -14.73 -13.15
N PHE A 11 9.37 -13.49 -12.98
CA PHE A 11 9.72 -12.62 -14.11
C PHE A 11 10.79 -11.57 -13.76
N PHE A 12 11.87 -11.96 -13.07
CA PHE A 12 13.03 -11.06 -12.89
C PHE A 12 14.34 -11.82 -12.58
N GLU A 13 14.66 -12.89 -13.32
CA GLU A 13 15.92 -13.62 -13.09
C GLU A 13 17.15 -13.04 -13.80
N HIS A 14 17.03 -11.98 -14.61
CA HIS A 14 18.14 -11.54 -15.48
C HIS A 14 18.88 -10.25 -15.09
N SER A 15 18.75 -9.79 -13.84
CA SER A 15 19.63 -8.74 -13.27
C SER A 15 20.53 -9.26 -12.13
N PHE A 16 20.71 -10.58 -12.03
CA PHE A 16 21.25 -11.29 -10.86
C PHE A 16 22.72 -11.76 -11.00
N ILE A 17 23.65 -10.96 -11.58
CA ILE A 17 25.08 -11.37 -11.66
C ILE A 17 26.10 -10.29 -11.20
N VAL A 18 25.72 -9.06 -10.79
CA VAL A 18 26.71 -8.03 -10.35
C VAL A 18 26.32 -7.34 -9.03
N GLY A 19 25.94 -8.10 -8.00
CA GLY A 19 25.53 -7.50 -6.71
C GLY A 19 25.94 -8.24 -5.43
N PHE A 20 26.74 -9.32 -5.54
CA PHE A 20 27.06 -10.18 -4.40
C PHE A 20 28.30 -9.72 -3.61
N HIS A 21 28.20 -8.58 -2.90
CA HIS A 21 29.01 -8.32 -1.70
C HIS A 21 28.41 -7.24 -0.78
N GLN A 22 27.11 -7.30 -0.53
CA GLN A 22 26.51 -6.54 0.57
C GLN A 22 25.39 -7.37 1.15
N GLN A 23 25.57 -7.88 2.37
CA GLN A 23 24.45 -8.44 3.11
C GLN A 23 23.44 -7.31 3.31
N PRO A 24 22.20 -7.43 2.79
CA PRO A 24 21.20 -6.43 3.10
C PRO A 24 20.94 -6.50 4.60
N ASN A 25 21.11 -5.37 5.27
CA ASN A 25 20.56 -5.16 6.60
C ASN A 25 19.03 -5.24 6.48
N TRP A 26 18.49 -6.42 6.78
CA TRP A 26 17.07 -6.74 6.65
C TRP A 26 16.17 -5.72 7.36
N ASP A 27 16.66 -5.09 8.43
CA ASP A 27 15.98 -4.02 9.16
C ASP A 27 15.79 -2.73 8.34
N MET A 28 16.78 -2.37 7.51
CA MET A 28 16.68 -1.19 6.64
C MET A 28 15.67 -1.39 5.53
N LEU A 29 15.62 -2.59 4.94
CA LEU A 29 14.62 -2.94 3.92
C LEU A 29 13.21 -2.94 4.51
N ALA A 30 13.03 -3.47 5.72
CA ALA A 30 11.75 -3.45 6.42
C ALA A 30 11.30 -2.02 6.76
N ALA A 31 12.21 -1.17 7.27
CA ALA A 31 11.92 0.23 7.55
C ALA A 31 11.52 1.01 6.28
N GLN A 32 12.21 0.79 5.16
CA GLN A 32 11.87 1.40 3.86
C GLN A 32 10.51 0.93 3.34
N ALA A 33 10.16 -0.35 3.53
CA ALA A 33 8.87 -0.89 3.16
C ALA A 33 7.72 -0.29 4.01
N ILE A 34 7.93 -0.13 5.32
CA ILE A 34 6.96 0.51 6.22
C ILE A 34 6.76 1.98 5.82
N GLN A 35 7.84 2.72 5.56
CA GLN A 35 7.79 4.12 5.15
C GLN A 35 7.05 4.31 3.82
N SER A 36 7.39 3.53 2.79
CA SER A 36 6.74 3.61 1.48
C SER A 36 5.26 3.22 1.54
N LEU A 37 4.92 2.17 2.29
CA LEU A 37 3.54 1.72 2.46
C LEU A 37 2.69 2.76 3.21
N ALA A 38 3.25 3.39 4.24
CA ALA A 38 2.58 4.49 4.95
C ALA A 38 2.29 5.68 4.02
N LEU A 39 3.27 6.07 3.17
CA LEU A 39 3.09 7.15 2.20
C LEU A 39 1.97 6.86 1.20
N ILE A 40 1.91 5.64 0.66
CA ILE A 40 0.88 5.26 -0.32
C ILE A 40 -0.52 5.26 0.31
N ILE A 41 -0.65 4.81 1.57
CA ILE A 41 -1.93 4.86 2.30
C ILE A 41 -2.39 6.31 2.48
N ILE A 42 -1.49 7.20 2.93
CA ILE A 42 -1.81 8.63 3.12
C ILE A 42 -2.25 9.25 1.79
N LEU A 43 -1.51 8.99 0.71
CA LEU A 43 -1.81 9.53 -0.61
C LEU A 43 -3.15 9.00 -1.15
N GLY A 44 -3.48 7.73 -0.90
CA GLY A 44 -4.76 7.15 -1.32
C GLY A 44 -5.96 7.70 -0.54
N VAL A 45 -5.81 7.96 0.76
CA VAL A 45 -6.83 8.66 1.56
C VAL A 45 -7.00 10.09 1.06
N TYR A 46 -5.90 10.78 0.79
CA TYR A 46 -5.91 12.14 0.26
C TYR A 46 -6.62 12.23 -1.10
N PHE A 47 -6.32 11.30 -2.01
CA PHE A 47 -7.02 11.20 -3.31
C PHE A 47 -8.52 10.99 -3.13
N SER A 48 -8.93 10.10 -2.22
CA SER A 48 -10.34 9.83 -1.94
C SER A 48 -11.06 11.06 -1.36
N ALA A 49 -10.38 11.85 -0.53
CA ALA A 49 -10.93 13.10 0.01
C ALA A 49 -11.10 14.18 -1.08
N LEU A 50 -10.13 14.32 -1.98
CA LEU A 50 -10.24 15.24 -3.13
C LEU A 50 -11.37 14.82 -4.08
N GLN A 51 -11.52 13.51 -4.34
CA GLN A 51 -12.62 13.00 -5.17
C GLN A 51 -14.00 13.31 -4.55
N ALA A 52 -14.11 13.22 -3.22
CA ALA A 52 -15.33 13.60 -2.51
C ALA A 52 -15.60 15.11 -2.57
N PHE A 53 -14.55 15.94 -2.46
CA PHE A 53 -14.67 17.39 -2.60
C PHE A 53 -15.15 17.79 -4.01
N GLU A 54 -14.60 17.16 -5.05
CA GLU A 54 -15.04 17.36 -6.44
C GLU A 54 -16.53 17.05 -6.62
N TYR A 55 -17.04 16.00 -5.96
CA TYR A 55 -18.46 15.65 -6.03
C TYR A 55 -19.39 16.62 -5.29
N VAL A 56 -18.90 17.33 -4.28
CA VAL A 56 -19.68 18.35 -3.55
C VAL A 56 -19.72 19.67 -4.32
N GLU A 57 -18.63 20.05 -4.98
CA GLU A 57 -18.58 21.29 -5.78
C GLU A 57 -19.12 21.13 -7.21
N ALA A 58 -19.33 19.92 -7.69
CA ALA A 58 -19.88 19.68 -9.02
C ALA A 58 -21.26 20.34 -9.18
N SER A 59 -21.41 21.17 -10.22
CA SER A 59 -22.65 21.89 -10.54
C SER A 59 -23.71 21.02 -11.24
N PHE A 60 -23.36 19.79 -11.60
CA PHE A 60 -24.21 18.83 -12.31
C PHE A 60 -24.42 17.57 -11.47
N THR A 61 -25.56 16.90 -11.68
CA THR A 61 -25.93 15.68 -10.94
C THR A 61 -25.81 14.44 -11.82
N ILE A 62 -25.90 13.24 -11.22
CA ILE A 62 -25.90 11.97 -11.96
C ILE A 62 -27.03 11.91 -13.00
N ALA A 63 -28.17 12.54 -12.71
CA ALA A 63 -29.31 12.58 -13.62
C ALA A 63 -29.17 13.63 -14.74
N ASP A 64 -28.09 14.41 -14.74
CA ASP A 64 -27.89 15.49 -15.70
C ASP A 64 -27.11 15.03 -16.93
N SER A 65 -27.75 15.16 -18.11
CA SER A 65 -27.20 14.83 -19.43
C SER A 65 -26.46 13.46 -19.54
N VAL A 66 -25.91 13.18 -20.73
CA VAL A 66 -25.05 12.01 -20.94
C VAL A 66 -23.67 12.21 -20.29
N TYR A 67 -23.22 13.46 -20.15
CA TYR A 67 -21.91 13.78 -19.58
C TYR A 67 -21.87 13.52 -18.07
N GLY A 68 -22.87 14.01 -17.31
CA GLY A 68 -22.90 13.82 -15.86
C GLY A 68 -22.99 12.34 -15.49
N SER A 69 -23.90 11.60 -16.13
CA SER A 69 -24.06 10.16 -15.90
C SER A 69 -22.78 9.35 -16.21
N THR A 70 -22.10 9.61 -17.33
CA THR A 70 -20.84 8.92 -17.67
C THR A 70 -19.67 9.30 -16.76
N PHE A 71 -19.57 10.58 -16.39
CA PHE A 71 -18.55 11.09 -15.47
C PHE A 71 -18.64 10.42 -14.09
N PHE A 72 -19.81 10.42 -13.46
CA PHE A 72 -20.01 9.84 -12.13
C PHE A 72 -19.85 8.31 -12.11
N VAL A 73 -20.25 7.60 -13.17
CA VAL A 73 -20.06 6.14 -13.24
C VAL A 73 -18.58 5.78 -13.39
N ALA A 74 -17.85 6.46 -14.28
CA ALA A 74 -16.43 6.19 -14.51
C ALA A 74 -15.58 6.53 -13.28
N THR A 75 -15.75 7.73 -12.73
CA THR A 75 -15.00 8.17 -11.55
C THR A 75 -15.45 7.44 -10.28
N GLY A 76 -16.74 7.11 -10.16
CA GLY A 76 -17.28 6.38 -9.01
C GLY A 76 -16.77 4.94 -8.92
N PHE A 77 -16.71 4.22 -10.05
CA PHE A 77 -16.14 2.86 -10.06
C PHE A 77 -14.64 2.88 -9.77
N HIS A 78 -13.91 3.85 -10.33
CA HIS A 78 -12.49 4.03 -10.01
C HIS A 78 -12.29 4.38 -8.52
N GLY A 79 -13.09 5.29 -7.98
CA GLY A 79 -13.05 5.67 -6.56
C GLY A 79 -13.30 4.48 -5.63
N LEU A 80 -14.28 3.62 -5.96
CA LEU A 80 -14.51 2.37 -5.23
C LEU A 80 -13.29 1.46 -5.25
N HIS A 81 -12.65 1.28 -6.41
CA HIS A 81 -11.42 0.49 -6.53
C HIS A 81 -10.30 1.04 -5.64
N VAL A 82 -10.11 2.37 -5.59
CA VAL A 82 -9.09 3.03 -4.77
C VAL A 82 -9.38 2.86 -3.27
N VAL A 83 -10.63 2.96 -2.83
CA VAL A 83 -11.01 2.74 -1.42
C VAL A 83 -10.74 1.30 -0.98
N ILE A 84 -11.10 0.32 -1.82
CA ILE A 84 -10.81 -1.09 -1.53
C ILE A 84 -9.28 -1.32 -1.50
N GLY A 85 -8.55 -0.77 -2.48
CA GLY A 85 -7.09 -0.87 -2.54
C GLY A 85 -6.41 -0.28 -1.30
N THR A 86 -6.78 0.92 -0.88
CA THR A 86 -6.21 1.56 0.32
C THR A 86 -6.51 0.79 1.60
N SER A 87 -7.72 0.23 1.74
CA SER A 87 -8.07 -0.64 2.87
C SER A 87 -7.23 -1.92 2.91
N TYR A 88 -6.98 -2.53 1.76
CA TYR A 88 -6.11 -3.72 1.65
C TYR A 88 -4.67 -3.40 2.03
N LEU A 89 -4.12 -2.27 1.55
CA LEU A 89 -2.79 -1.80 1.92
C LEU A 89 -2.69 -1.50 3.43
N ALA A 90 -3.73 -0.93 4.03
CA ALA A 90 -3.78 -0.66 5.46
C ALA A 90 -3.72 -1.95 6.31
N ILE A 91 -4.42 -3.01 5.89
CA ILE A 91 -4.34 -4.32 6.56
C ILE A 91 -2.92 -4.92 6.43
N CYS A 92 -2.31 -4.80 5.25
CA CYS A 92 -0.93 -5.24 5.03
C CYS A 92 0.07 -4.46 5.91
N PHE A 93 -0.12 -3.14 6.06
CA PHE A 93 0.70 -2.29 6.93
C PHE A 93 0.58 -2.70 8.39
N TYR A 94 -0.65 -2.90 8.87
CA TYR A 94 -0.91 -3.35 10.24
C TYR A 94 -0.26 -4.70 10.55
N ARG A 95 -0.32 -5.65 9.61
CA ARG A 95 0.35 -6.96 9.74
C ARG A 95 1.87 -6.82 9.81
N LEU A 96 2.46 -5.98 8.96
CA LEU A 96 3.91 -5.76 8.94
C LEU A 96 4.39 -5.12 10.24
N TYR A 97 3.63 -4.16 10.78
CA TYR A 97 3.92 -3.48 12.04
C TYR A 97 3.95 -4.46 13.22
N ILE A 98 2.97 -5.36 13.33
CA ILE A 98 2.95 -6.40 14.37
C ILE A 98 4.13 -7.36 14.23
N CYS A 99 4.47 -7.79 13.00
CA CYS A 99 5.60 -8.69 12.78
C CYS A 99 6.95 -8.05 13.13
N HIS A 100 7.13 -6.74 12.89
CA HIS A 100 8.33 -6.01 13.27
C HIS A 100 8.54 -5.98 14.79
N CYS A 101 7.50 -5.69 15.57
CA CYS A 101 7.57 -5.77 17.05
C CYS A 101 7.82 -7.19 17.56
N SER A 102 7.49 -8.24 16.81
CA SER A 102 7.81 -9.62 17.17
C SER A 102 9.28 -9.99 16.88
N SER A 103 9.97 -9.25 16.01
CA SER A 103 11.38 -9.47 15.67
C SER A 103 12.34 -8.76 16.63
N ASP A 104 11.83 -7.86 17.48
CA ASP A 104 12.55 -7.20 18.59
C ASP A 104 12.85 -8.13 19.79
N HIS A 105 12.65 -9.44 19.64
CA HIS A 105 12.90 -10.41 20.72
C HIS A 105 14.34 -10.96 20.75
N HIS A 106 15.32 -10.32 20.08
CA HIS A 106 16.75 -10.65 20.25
C HIS A 106 17.70 -9.44 20.32
N PHE A 107 17.21 -8.21 20.50
CA PHE A 107 18.09 -7.06 20.82
C PHE A 107 17.96 -6.57 22.28
N GLY A 108 16.83 -6.87 22.94
CA GLY A 108 16.64 -6.55 24.36
C GLY A 108 17.53 -7.37 25.32
N PHE A 109 18.09 -8.49 24.87
CA PHE A 109 18.91 -9.38 25.72
C PHE A 109 20.43 -9.20 25.50
N GLU A 110 20.87 -8.72 24.33
CA GLU A 110 22.31 -8.58 24.02
C GLU A 110 22.87 -7.18 24.36
N ALA A 111 22.02 -6.16 24.56
CA ALA A 111 22.45 -4.86 25.11
C ALA A 111 22.66 -4.86 26.64
N ALA A 112 22.32 -5.96 27.31
CA ALA A 112 22.52 -6.17 28.75
C ALA A 112 23.65 -7.16 29.07
N ALA A 113 24.32 -7.72 28.05
CA ALA A 113 25.48 -8.59 28.19
C ALA A 113 26.78 -7.85 27.85
#